data_AF-A0A7J7T4Y8-F1
#
_entry.id   AF-A0A7J7T4Y8-F1
#
_cell.length_a   1.000
_cell.length_b   1.000
_cell.length_c   1.000
_cell.angle_alpha   90.00
_cell.angle_beta   90.00
_cell.angle_gamma   90.00
#
_symmetry.space_group_name_H-M   'P 1'
#
loop_
_entity.id
_entity.type
_entity.pdbx_description
1 polymer ?
#
loop_
_entity_poly.entity_id
_entity_poly.type
_entity_poly.pdbx_seq_one_letter_code
_entity_poly.pdbx_strand_id
1 'polypeptide(L)'
;MEATAEPMLYRKLLLWEESWESGEEEEEIAEPLVLGPWKPQDSSGKKVGARPGAWAQLVAALLLLAVGFSLAVWQLYTRAGAPETSGSGAPPPSGHSHRPGVYHHGAIISPAAPCSDLGRELLVAGGNVVDAGVGAALCLAVVHPHATGLGAMFWGLFHNSSSGNSTALTSGPAQTLAPGLGLPSALPTLRLLHTRFGRLPWPRLLAGPATLAQEGFLVDTPLARALAAQGTEGLCPLLCHTDGTPLGPGARATNPKLAAVLRTPDFAEDALLSLLARDLGLEGPSAEPMPTLEPALQLTSARGILFTTPSPSAGPELLALLEAALQSRGLSPAPCPPPLHANETPVSSVLATVDSSGSVLLLISSLNSSFGSGRLSPSTGVLLRLWPGQLRGLALLS
;
A
#
# COMPACT_ATOMS: atom_id res chain seq x y z
N MET A 1 14.81 -0.95 -22.81
CA MET A 1 14.98 -1.56 -21.47
C MET A 1 13.61 -1.53 -20.82
N GLU A 2 12.91 -2.64 -20.96
CA GLU A 2 11.45 -2.72 -20.87
C GLU A 2 11.01 -2.84 -19.40
N ALA A 3 10.14 -1.94 -18.97
CA ALA A 3 9.69 -1.84 -17.58
C ALA A 3 8.86 -3.08 -17.23
N THR A 4 9.42 -3.96 -16.40
CA THR A 4 8.70 -5.11 -15.83
C THR A 4 7.70 -4.60 -14.79
N ALA A 5 6.42 -4.60 -15.19
CA ALA A 5 5.29 -4.34 -14.30
C ALA A 5 5.06 -5.56 -13.40
N GLU A 6 5.01 -5.32 -12.09
CA GLU A 6 4.76 -6.33 -11.06
C GLU A 6 3.30 -6.81 -11.07
N PRO A 7 3.00 -8.03 -10.58
CA PRO A 7 1.64 -8.55 -10.51
C PRO A 7 0.76 -7.74 -9.53
N MET A 8 -0.34 -7.20 -10.03
CA MET A 8 -1.37 -6.56 -9.22
C MET A 8 -2.15 -7.63 -8.44
N LEU A 9 -2.04 -7.61 -7.10
CA LEU A 9 -2.69 -8.58 -6.23
C LEU A 9 -4.15 -8.18 -5.94
N TYR A 10 -5.11 -8.98 -6.40
CA TYR A 10 -6.53 -8.78 -6.15
C TYR A 10 -7.01 -9.70 -5.03
N ARG A 11 -7.59 -9.14 -3.95
CA ARG A 11 -8.18 -9.94 -2.86
C ARG A 11 -9.68 -9.68 -2.76
N LYS A 12 -10.46 -10.71 -3.06
CA LYS A 12 -11.93 -10.70 -2.95
C LYS A 12 -12.34 -10.71 -1.47
N LEU A 13 -13.37 -9.93 -1.14
CA LEU A 13 -14.05 -10.00 0.17
C LEU A 13 -14.58 -11.42 0.37
N LEU A 14 -14.13 -12.09 1.43
CA LEU A 14 -14.86 -13.21 2.00
C LEU A 14 -15.76 -12.61 3.07
N LEU A 15 -17.07 -12.72 2.85
CA LEU A 15 -18.07 -12.34 3.84
C LEU A 15 -17.91 -13.24 5.06
N TRP A 16 -17.88 -12.64 6.24
CA TRP A 16 -18.08 -13.33 7.50
C TRP A 16 -19.57 -13.69 7.55
N GLU A 17 -19.91 -14.97 7.42
CA GLU A 17 -21.28 -15.43 7.65
C GLU A 17 -21.52 -15.47 9.16
N GLU A 18 -22.39 -14.58 9.65
CA GLU A 18 -23.06 -14.75 10.94
C GLU A 18 -23.91 -16.02 10.88
N SER A 19 -23.41 -17.09 11.50
CA SER A 19 -24.17 -18.32 11.72
C SER A 19 -24.15 -18.70 13.19
N TRP A 20 -24.67 -17.81 14.05
CA TRP A 20 -24.91 -18.13 15.46
C TRP A 20 -26.09 -17.35 16.03
N GLU A 21 -27.32 -17.65 15.60
CA GLU A 21 -28.52 -17.46 16.46
C GLU A 21 -29.57 -18.52 16.12
N SER A 22 -29.64 -19.56 16.96
CA SER A 22 -30.85 -20.28 17.38
C SER A 22 -30.44 -21.45 18.27
N GLY A 23 -30.05 -21.13 19.50
CA GLY A 23 -30.04 -22.11 20.59
C GLY A 23 -31.41 -22.09 21.23
N GLU A 24 -32.25 -23.06 20.87
CA GLU A 24 -33.49 -23.36 21.59
C GLU A 24 -33.12 -23.81 23.02
N GLU A 25 -33.81 -23.22 24.00
CA GLU A 25 -33.77 -23.61 25.41
C GLU A 25 -34.51 -24.94 25.58
N GLU A 26 -33.85 -25.95 26.12
CA GLU A 26 -34.50 -27.02 26.87
C GLU A 26 -33.78 -27.20 28.22
N GLU A 27 -34.57 -27.07 29.29
CA GLU A 27 -34.23 -27.38 30.68
C GLU A 27 -33.98 -28.88 30.87
N GLU A 28 -32.92 -29.28 31.57
CA GLU A 28 -33.02 -30.34 32.59
C GLU A 28 -31.81 -30.35 33.55
N ILE A 29 -32.05 -29.83 34.75
CA ILE A 29 -31.74 -30.38 36.09
C ILE A 29 -30.50 -31.31 36.22
N ALA A 30 -29.49 -30.87 37.00
CA ALA A 30 -29.08 -31.47 38.29
C ALA A 30 -27.68 -30.96 38.74
N GLU A 31 -27.57 -30.65 40.03
CA GLU A 31 -26.39 -30.13 40.74
C GLU A 31 -25.09 -30.95 40.57
N PRO A 32 -23.94 -30.36 40.95
CA PRO A 32 -23.16 -31.08 41.96
C PRO A 32 -22.66 -30.25 43.14
N LEU A 33 -22.74 -30.92 44.29
CA LEU A 33 -22.17 -30.61 45.59
C LEU A 33 -20.63 -30.69 45.60
N VAL A 34 -20.05 -29.66 46.24
CA VAL A 34 -19.00 -29.69 47.28
C VAL A 34 -17.79 -30.63 47.10
N LEU A 35 -16.62 -29.96 47.05
CA LEU A 35 -15.28 -30.50 47.24
C LEU A 35 -15.05 -31.09 48.64
N GLY A 36 -14.48 -32.28 48.71
CA GLY A 36 -13.86 -32.87 49.90
C GLY A 36 -12.64 -33.74 49.52
N PRO A 37 -11.51 -33.70 50.26
CA PRO A 37 -10.24 -34.25 49.78
C PRO A 37 -9.84 -35.61 50.40
N TRP A 38 -8.91 -36.27 49.69
CA TRP A 38 -7.81 -37.12 50.18
C TRP A 38 -8.07 -38.62 50.46
N LYS A 39 -7.50 -39.51 49.63
CA LYS A 39 -6.26 -40.31 49.87
C LYS A 39 -6.06 -41.40 48.79
N PRO A 40 -4.81 -41.79 48.46
CA PRO A 40 -4.51 -42.82 47.47
C PRO A 40 -4.20 -44.18 48.11
N GLN A 41 -4.54 -45.29 47.44
CA GLN A 41 -3.86 -46.56 47.70
C GLN A 41 -3.87 -47.52 46.49
N ASP A 42 -2.73 -48.16 46.34
CA ASP A 42 -2.26 -49.05 45.29
C ASP A 42 -3.11 -50.31 45.04
N SER A 43 -3.00 -50.86 43.83
CA SER A 43 -2.18 -52.07 43.55
C SER A 43 -2.78 -53.03 42.51
N SER A 44 -1.87 -53.53 41.66
CA SER A 44 -1.85 -54.85 40.99
C SER A 44 -3.09 -55.28 40.19
N GLY A 45 -3.03 -55.59 38.90
CA GLY A 45 -2.01 -56.38 38.22
C GLY A 45 -2.67 -57.68 37.73
N LYS A 46 -2.67 -57.91 36.40
CA LYS A 46 -2.54 -59.23 35.78
C LYS A 46 -2.51 -59.10 34.25
N LYS A 47 -1.34 -59.34 33.68
CA LYS A 47 -1.16 -59.74 32.27
C LYS A 47 -1.54 -61.22 32.15
N VAL A 48 -2.38 -61.55 31.17
CA VAL A 48 -2.46 -62.89 30.59
C VAL A 48 -2.31 -62.72 29.08
N GLY A 49 -1.25 -63.30 28.53
CA GLY A 49 -0.97 -63.29 27.10
C GLY A 49 -1.89 -64.27 26.37
N ALA A 50 -2.52 -63.79 25.30
CA ALA A 50 -3.19 -64.61 24.30
C ALA A 50 -2.51 -64.37 22.95
N ARG A 51 -2.25 -65.47 22.23
CA ARG A 51 -1.64 -65.52 20.90
C ARG A 51 -2.35 -64.56 19.94
N PRO A 52 -1.65 -63.81 19.06
CA PRO A 52 -2.30 -62.89 18.15
C PRO A 52 -3.20 -63.68 17.19
N GLY A 53 -4.51 -63.53 17.40
CA GLY A 53 -5.54 -64.17 16.58
C GLY A 53 -5.44 -63.72 15.13
N ALA A 54 -6.00 -64.52 14.22
CA ALA A 54 -6.02 -64.32 12.77
C ALA A 54 -6.28 -62.86 12.30
N TRP A 55 -6.94 -62.05 13.13
CA TRP A 55 -7.10 -60.60 12.98
C TRP A 55 -5.78 -59.83 12.85
N ALA A 56 -4.73 -60.18 13.60
CA ALA A 56 -3.43 -59.52 13.49
C ALA A 56 -2.75 -59.80 12.14
N GLN A 57 -2.94 -61.00 11.59
CA GLN A 57 -2.43 -61.35 10.26
C GLN A 57 -3.21 -60.62 9.14
N LEU A 58 -4.52 -60.45 9.30
CA LEU A 58 -5.35 -59.66 8.37
C LEU A 58 -4.97 -58.17 8.39
N VAL A 59 -4.75 -57.59 9.56
CA VAL A 59 -4.30 -56.19 9.69
C VAL A 59 -2.92 -56.00 9.09
N ALA A 60 -1.98 -56.94 9.33
CA ALA A 60 -0.66 -56.89 8.71
C ALA A 60 -0.72 -57.00 7.18
N ALA A 61 -1.58 -57.87 6.64
CA ALA A 61 -1.77 -58.00 5.19
C ALA A 61 -2.37 -56.74 4.56
N LEU A 62 -3.34 -56.10 5.21
CA LEU A 62 -3.93 -54.83 4.76
C LEU A 62 -2.91 -53.67 4.79
N LEU A 63 -2.07 -53.62 5.83
CA LEU A 63 -1.00 -52.62 5.91
C LEU A 63 0.05 -52.80 4.81
N LEU A 64 0.43 -54.04 4.50
CA LEU A 64 1.36 -54.32 3.40
C LEU A 64 0.77 -53.96 2.03
N LEU A 65 -0.53 -54.19 1.83
CA LEU A 65 -1.24 -53.75 0.61
C LEU A 65 -1.28 -52.23 0.49
N ALA A 66 -1.56 -51.51 1.59
CA ALA A 66 -1.58 -50.06 1.60
C ALA A 66 -0.20 -49.45 1.30
N VAL A 67 0.86 -50.02 1.88
CA VAL A 67 2.25 -49.61 1.61
C VAL A 67 2.63 -49.92 0.16
N GLY A 68 2.26 -51.08 -0.37
CA GLY A 68 2.47 -51.44 -1.77
C GLY A 68 1.76 -50.49 -2.74
N PHE A 69 0.51 -50.11 -2.43
CA PHE A 69 -0.25 -49.15 -3.23
C PHE A 69 0.38 -47.75 -3.19
N SER A 70 0.81 -47.27 -2.01
CA SER A 70 1.53 -45.99 -1.88
C SER A 70 2.85 -45.98 -2.66
N LEU A 71 3.62 -47.08 -2.65
CA LEU A 71 4.87 -47.18 -3.41
C LEU A 71 4.61 -47.24 -4.92
N ALA A 72 3.53 -47.89 -5.37
CA ALA A 72 3.14 -47.91 -6.77
C ALA A 72 2.68 -46.52 -7.27
N VAL A 73 1.89 -45.81 -6.46
CA VAL A 73 1.49 -44.42 -6.74
C VAL A 73 2.72 -43.50 -6.76
N TRP A 74 3.66 -43.67 -5.83
CA TRP A 74 4.91 -42.92 -5.83
C TRP A 74 5.76 -43.22 -7.08
N GLN A 75 5.88 -44.48 -7.49
CA GLN A 75 6.56 -44.85 -8.73
C GLN A 75 5.91 -44.21 -9.97
N LEU A 76 4.58 -44.15 -10.03
CA LEU A 76 3.85 -43.48 -11.11
C LEU A 76 4.06 -41.96 -11.10
N TYR A 77 4.10 -41.34 -9.92
CA TYR A 77 4.44 -39.92 -9.77
C TYR A 77 5.89 -39.63 -10.20
N THR A 78 6.85 -40.49 -9.86
CA THR A 78 8.26 -40.32 -10.24
C THR A 78 8.53 -40.60 -11.73
N ARG A 79 7.66 -41.36 -12.42
CA ARG A 79 7.75 -41.58 -13.88
C ARG A 79 7.07 -40.48 -14.72
N ALA A 80 6.20 -39.67 -14.13
CA ALA A 80 5.48 -38.60 -14.82
C ALA A 80 6.18 -37.22 -14.77
N GLY A 81 7.39 -37.14 -14.22
CA GLY A 81 8.10 -35.88 -14.00
C GLY A 81 9.54 -35.86 -14.51
N ALA A 82 9.73 -36.00 -15.82
CA ALA A 82 10.98 -35.59 -16.47
C ALA A 82 10.64 -34.83 -17.77
N PRO A 83 10.74 -33.50 -17.82
CA PRO A 83 10.65 -32.76 -19.06
C PRO A 83 12.01 -32.79 -19.78
N GLU A 84 11.99 -33.31 -21.00
CA GLU A 84 13.11 -33.23 -21.94
C GLU A 84 13.45 -31.77 -22.26
N THR A 85 14.72 -31.42 -22.11
CA THR A 85 15.33 -30.20 -22.67
C THR A 85 15.67 -30.41 -24.14
N SER A 86 14.97 -29.73 -25.06
CA SER A 86 15.57 -29.08 -26.24
C SER A 86 14.52 -28.30 -27.05
N GLY A 87 14.79 -27.02 -27.32
CA GLY A 87 14.01 -26.23 -28.28
C GLY A 87 13.82 -24.77 -27.90
N SER A 88 14.80 -23.94 -28.25
CA SER A 88 14.78 -22.48 -28.16
C SER A 88 13.57 -21.87 -28.89
N GLY A 89 12.64 -21.35 -28.11
CA GLY A 89 11.59 -20.42 -28.51
C GLY A 89 11.02 -19.83 -27.23
N ALA A 90 11.19 -18.53 -27.02
CA ALA A 90 10.65 -17.87 -25.83
C ALA A 90 9.16 -18.23 -25.68
N PRO A 91 8.70 -18.74 -24.53
CA PRO A 91 7.27 -18.93 -24.33
C PRO A 91 6.61 -17.55 -24.48
N PRO A 92 5.45 -17.44 -25.17
CA PRO A 92 4.68 -16.21 -25.13
C PRO A 92 4.45 -15.84 -23.66
N PRO A 93 4.44 -14.55 -23.29
CA PRO A 93 4.23 -14.13 -21.92
C PRO A 93 2.99 -14.86 -21.41
N SER A 94 3.16 -15.64 -20.34
CA SER A 94 2.05 -16.27 -19.62
C SER A 94 1.25 -15.16 -18.96
N GLY A 95 0.42 -14.47 -19.75
CA GLY A 95 -0.63 -13.61 -19.28
C GLY A 95 -1.64 -14.50 -18.58
N HIS A 96 -1.46 -14.71 -17.29
CA HIS A 96 -2.51 -15.31 -16.49
C HIS A 96 -3.68 -14.32 -16.45
N SER A 97 -4.76 -14.72 -17.13
CA SER A 97 -6.05 -14.05 -17.08
C SER A 97 -6.62 -14.19 -15.67
N HIS A 98 -6.71 -13.09 -14.95
CA HIS A 98 -7.59 -12.99 -13.80
C HIS A 98 -8.98 -12.60 -14.31
N ARG A 99 -10.03 -13.30 -13.83
CA ARG A 99 -11.39 -12.83 -14.05
C ARG A 99 -11.52 -11.46 -13.38
N PRO A 100 -12.03 -10.42 -14.07
CA PRO A 100 -12.34 -9.15 -13.42
C PRO A 100 -13.16 -9.40 -12.16
N GLY A 101 -12.65 -8.98 -11.01
CA GLY A 101 -13.39 -9.03 -9.77
C GLY A 101 -14.60 -8.11 -9.87
N VAL A 102 -15.80 -8.63 -9.67
CA VAL A 102 -16.98 -7.78 -9.43
C VAL A 102 -16.88 -7.29 -7.99
N TYR A 103 -16.73 -5.98 -7.81
CA TYR A 103 -16.69 -5.34 -6.50
C TYR A 103 -18.08 -4.74 -6.23
N HIS A 104 -18.82 -5.31 -5.28
CA HIS A 104 -20.23 -4.94 -5.05
C HIS A 104 -20.41 -3.63 -4.28
N HIS A 105 -19.42 -3.20 -3.50
CA HIS A 105 -19.54 -2.06 -2.58
C HIS A 105 -18.48 -0.98 -2.78
N GLY A 106 -17.27 -1.38 -3.16
CA GLY A 106 -16.19 -0.46 -3.42
C GLY A 106 -14.88 -1.18 -3.71
N ALA A 107 -13.92 -0.44 -4.23
CA ALA A 107 -12.60 -0.91 -4.54
C ALA A 107 -11.56 0.15 -4.19
N ILE A 108 -10.38 -0.31 -3.82
CA ILE A 108 -9.18 0.51 -3.71
C ILE A 108 -8.06 -0.10 -4.55
N ILE A 109 -7.34 0.77 -5.25
CA ILE A 109 -6.23 0.43 -6.12
C ILE A 109 -5.05 1.28 -5.67
N SER A 110 -3.97 0.63 -5.26
CA SER A 110 -2.73 1.29 -4.86
C SER A 110 -1.53 0.45 -5.31
N PRO A 111 -0.31 1.01 -5.41
CA PRO A 111 0.86 0.28 -5.86
C PRO A 111 1.40 -0.70 -4.80
N ALA A 112 0.85 -0.70 -3.58
CA ALA A 112 1.28 -1.57 -2.49
C ALA A 112 0.11 -2.42 -1.98
N ALA A 113 0.22 -3.74 -2.05
CA ALA A 113 -0.77 -4.67 -1.50
C ALA A 113 -1.20 -4.33 -0.04
N PRO A 114 -0.29 -4.09 0.93
CA PRO A 114 -0.69 -3.76 2.29
C PRO A 114 -1.50 -2.46 2.40
N CYS A 115 -1.31 -1.50 1.48
CA CYS A 115 -2.07 -0.25 1.49
C CYS A 115 -3.44 -0.37 0.83
N SER A 116 -3.57 -1.24 -0.17
CA SER A 116 -4.87 -1.66 -0.69
C SER A 116 -5.66 -2.44 0.37
N ASP A 117 -5.00 -3.30 1.14
CA ASP A 117 -5.61 -4.03 2.26
C ASP A 117 -6.11 -3.07 3.35
N LEU A 118 -5.27 -2.12 3.75
CA LEU A 118 -5.61 -1.10 4.76
C LEU A 118 -6.76 -0.19 4.31
N GLY A 119 -6.75 0.27 3.06
CA GLY A 119 -7.87 1.07 2.54
C GLY A 119 -9.17 0.28 2.47
N ARG A 120 -9.11 -1.03 2.13
CA ARG A 120 -10.26 -1.92 2.22
C ARG A 120 -10.78 -2.03 3.64
N GLU A 121 -9.92 -2.18 4.64
CA GLU A 121 -10.33 -2.24 6.05
C GLU A 121 -11.06 -0.97 6.49
N LEU A 122 -10.66 0.20 6.00
CA LEU A 122 -11.35 1.46 6.28
C LEU A 122 -12.72 1.54 5.60
N LEU A 123 -12.87 1.04 4.37
CA LEU A 123 -14.19 0.88 3.73
C LEU A 123 -15.10 -0.06 4.53
N VAL A 124 -14.57 -1.22 4.95
CA VAL A 124 -15.32 -2.21 5.74
C VAL A 124 -15.71 -1.65 7.11
N ALA A 125 -14.88 -0.79 7.70
CA ALA A 125 -15.17 -0.10 8.96
C ALA A 125 -16.21 1.03 8.83
N GLY A 126 -16.89 1.16 7.69
CA GLY A 126 -17.92 2.18 7.45
C GLY A 126 -17.39 3.52 6.96
N GLY A 127 -16.10 3.60 6.63
CA GLY A 127 -15.51 4.77 5.96
C GLY A 127 -15.98 4.90 4.52
N ASN A 128 -15.81 6.09 3.95
CA ASN A 128 -16.06 6.34 2.54
C ASN A 128 -14.78 6.25 1.68
N VAL A 129 -14.90 6.55 0.38
CA VAL A 129 -13.76 6.57 -0.54
C VAL A 129 -12.64 7.51 -0.09
N VAL A 130 -12.97 8.62 0.59
CA VAL A 130 -11.99 9.56 1.12
C VAL A 130 -11.23 8.98 2.30
N ASP A 131 -11.93 8.36 3.25
CA ASP A 131 -11.28 7.70 4.40
C ASP A 131 -10.30 6.61 3.92
N ALA A 132 -10.77 5.76 3.01
CA ALA A 132 -9.98 4.69 2.43
C ALA A 132 -8.77 5.19 1.64
N GLY A 133 -8.96 6.22 0.80
CA GLY A 133 -7.90 6.79 -0.04
C GLY A 133 -6.85 7.51 0.80
N VAL A 134 -7.26 8.29 1.80
CA VAL A 134 -6.33 8.98 2.71
C VAL A 134 -5.57 7.99 3.59
N GLY A 135 -6.23 6.98 4.14
CA GLY A 135 -5.53 5.93 4.89
C GLY A 135 -4.52 5.16 4.06
N ALA A 136 -4.87 4.82 2.81
CA ALA A 136 -3.94 4.19 1.88
C ALA A 136 -2.78 5.12 1.47
N ALA A 137 -3.02 6.42 1.29
CA ALA A 137 -1.96 7.40 1.05
C ALA A 137 -0.96 7.48 2.22
N LEU A 138 -1.46 7.50 3.46
CA LEU A 138 -0.63 7.47 4.67
C LEU A 138 0.14 6.16 4.80
N CYS A 139 -0.47 5.04 4.42
CA CYS A 139 0.22 3.75 4.35
C CYS A 139 1.36 3.77 3.32
N LEU A 140 1.12 4.30 2.11
CA LEU A 140 2.14 4.41 1.07
C LEU A 140 3.31 5.29 1.50
N ALA A 141 3.05 6.33 2.29
CA ALA A 141 4.09 7.16 2.89
C ALA A 141 5.03 6.39 3.84
N VAL A 142 4.63 5.20 4.31
CA VAL A 142 5.45 4.29 5.10
C VAL A 142 6.15 3.27 4.21
N VAL A 143 5.39 2.56 3.36
CA VAL A 143 5.89 1.36 2.68
C VAL A 143 6.62 1.65 1.37
N HIS A 144 6.31 2.76 0.69
CA HIS A 144 6.94 3.17 -0.57
C HIS A 144 7.71 4.50 -0.42
N PRO A 145 8.73 4.57 0.48
CA PRO A 145 9.47 5.80 0.75
C PRO A 145 10.28 6.30 -0.46
N HIS A 146 10.46 5.47 -1.49
CA HIS A 146 11.10 5.85 -2.74
C HIS A 146 10.21 6.74 -3.63
N ALA A 147 8.88 6.69 -3.48
CA ALA A 147 7.94 7.37 -4.38
C ALA A 147 7.17 8.51 -3.70
N THR A 148 6.83 8.33 -2.41
CA THR A 148 6.01 9.25 -1.64
C THR A 148 6.43 9.25 -0.16
N GLY A 149 5.78 10.06 0.66
CA GLY A 149 6.11 10.23 2.07
C GLY A 149 5.38 11.42 2.69
N LEU A 150 5.54 11.60 4.01
CA LEU A 150 5.04 12.81 4.67
C LEU A 150 5.78 14.08 4.21
N GLY A 151 6.96 13.94 3.61
CA GLY A 151 7.70 15.03 2.96
C GLY A 151 7.22 15.36 1.55
N ALA A 152 6.27 14.59 0.99
CA ALA A 152 5.79 14.77 -0.38
C ALA A 152 4.74 15.89 -0.48
N MET A 153 4.34 16.16 -1.72
CA MET A 153 3.13 16.92 -2.05
C MET A 153 2.09 15.99 -2.66
N PHE A 154 0.81 16.37 -2.54
CA PHE A 154 -0.34 15.61 -3.04
C PHE A 154 -1.23 16.46 -3.95
N TRP A 155 -1.79 15.83 -4.96
CA TRP A 155 -2.90 16.34 -5.76
C TRP A 155 -3.98 15.28 -5.83
N GLY A 156 -5.21 15.70 -6.08
CA GLY A 156 -6.31 14.76 -6.18
C GLY A 156 -7.52 15.27 -6.92
N LEU A 157 -8.38 14.33 -7.27
CA LEU A 157 -9.71 14.57 -7.78
C LEU A 157 -10.68 13.75 -6.95
N PHE A 158 -11.67 14.40 -6.36
CA PHE A 158 -12.76 13.76 -5.65
C PHE A 158 -14.08 14.06 -6.36
N HIS A 159 -14.73 13.02 -6.86
CA HIS A 159 -16.09 13.09 -7.37
C HIS A 159 -17.06 12.56 -6.31
N ASN A 160 -18.00 13.40 -5.89
CA ASN A 160 -19.05 13.03 -4.97
C ASN A 160 -20.32 12.69 -5.76
N SER A 161 -20.66 11.40 -5.79
CA SER A 161 -21.84 10.91 -6.51
C SER A 161 -23.17 11.50 -6.02
N SER A 162 -23.27 11.81 -4.73
CA SER A 162 -24.51 12.32 -4.13
C SER A 162 -24.81 13.77 -4.53
N SER A 163 -23.77 14.59 -4.71
CA SER A 163 -23.92 15.99 -5.15
C SER A 163 -23.67 16.20 -6.63
N GLY A 164 -23.04 15.24 -7.31
CA GLY A 164 -22.56 15.37 -8.69
C GLY A 164 -21.33 16.28 -8.84
N ASN A 165 -20.79 16.81 -7.74
CA ASN A 165 -19.68 17.75 -7.77
C ASN A 165 -18.33 17.03 -7.82
N SER A 166 -17.43 17.58 -8.64
CA SER A 166 -16.02 17.17 -8.71
C SER A 166 -15.13 18.27 -8.11
N THR A 167 -14.33 17.91 -7.13
CA THR A 167 -13.41 18.82 -6.42
C THR A 167 -11.97 18.39 -6.69
N ALA A 168 -11.13 19.35 -7.03
CA ALA A 168 -9.70 19.18 -7.11
C ALA A 168 -9.05 19.51 -5.77
N LEU A 169 -8.12 18.66 -5.35
CA LEU A 169 -7.23 18.88 -4.22
C LEU A 169 -5.87 19.29 -4.76
N THR A 170 -5.31 20.38 -4.23
CA THR A 170 -3.93 20.77 -4.51
C THR A 170 -3.19 21.03 -3.21
N SER A 171 -1.89 20.73 -3.20
CA SER A 171 -0.98 21.15 -2.13
C SER A 171 -0.60 22.64 -2.18
N GLY A 172 -1.18 23.43 -3.10
CA GLY A 172 -0.77 24.80 -3.36
C GLY A 172 0.56 24.92 -4.13
N PRO A 173 1.12 26.14 -4.26
CA PRO A 173 2.40 26.36 -4.93
C PRO A 173 3.53 25.63 -4.18
N ALA A 174 4.51 25.13 -4.94
CA ALA A 174 5.72 24.59 -4.34
C ALA A 174 6.48 25.72 -3.61
N GLN A 175 6.82 25.50 -2.35
CA GLN A 175 7.54 26.45 -1.50
C GLN A 175 8.82 25.81 -0.97
N THR A 176 9.87 26.61 -0.78
CA THR A 176 11.17 26.13 -0.31
C THR A 176 11.14 25.97 1.22
N LEU A 177 11.63 24.84 1.73
CA LEU A 177 11.92 24.66 3.16
C LEU A 177 13.35 25.11 3.49
N ALA A 178 14.32 24.66 2.68
CA ALA A 178 15.74 24.96 2.80
C ALA A 178 16.39 24.81 1.40
N PRO A 179 17.65 25.23 1.19
CA PRO A 179 18.32 25.04 -0.09
C PRO A 179 18.23 23.58 -0.59
N GLY A 180 17.57 23.37 -1.74
CA GLY A 180 17.33 22.05 -2.32
C GLY A 180 16.20 21.21 -1.74
N LEU A 181 15.48 21.72 -0.74
CA LEU A 181 14.43 21.00 -0.04
C LEU A 181 13.09 21.72 -0.21
N GLY A 182 12.10 21.00 -0.69
CA GLY A 182 10.72 21.50 -0.77
C GLY A 182 10.00 21.40 0.57
N LEU A 183 9.13 22.36 0.85
CA LEU A 183 8.23 22.37 2.00
C LEU A 183 7.27 21.17 1.95
N PRO A 184 7.30 20.28 2.95
CA PRO A 184 6.35 19.19 3.08
C PRO A 184 4.93 19.71 3.21
N SER A 185 4.00 19.13 2.44
CA SER A 185 2.58 19.49 2.52
C SER A 185 1.63 18.29 2.55
N ALA A 186 2.16 17.07 2.56
CA ALA A 186 1.36 15.84 2.54
C ALA A 186 0.31 15.78 3.66
N LEU A 187 0.74 15.96 4.92
CA LEU A 187 -0.19 15.95 6.06
C LEU A 187 -1.27 17.04 5.94
N PRO A 188 -0.96 18.33 5.76
CA PRO A 188 -1.99 19.37 5.57
C PRO A 188 -2.96 19.07 4.44
N THR A 189 -2.43 18.59 3.31
CA THR A 189 -3.23 18.32 2.12
C THR A 189 -4.22 17.18 2.36
N LEU A 190 -3.75 16.08 2.96
CA LEU A 190 -4.59 14.92 3.28
C LEU A 190 -5.58 15.22 4.42
N ARG A 191 -5.14 16.00 5.42
CA ARG A 191 -5.97 16.44 6.54
C ARG A 191 -7.08 17.38 6.08
N LEU A 192 -6.82 18.30 5.16
CA LEU A 192 -7.83 19.16 4.55
C LEU A 192 -8.90 18.33 3.84
N LEU A 193 -8.49 17.38 2.98
CA LEU A 193 -9.41 16.51 2.26
C LEU A 193 -10.28 15.69 3.22
N HIS A 194 -9.66 15.06 4.22
CA HIS A 194 -10.35 14.26 5.22
C HIS A 194 -11.29 15.09 6.10
N THR A 195 -10.86 16.26 6.55
CA THR A 195 -11.71 17.15 7.37
C THR A 195 -12.95 17.58 6.61
N ARG A 196 -12.84 17.77 5.29
CA ARG A 196 -13.96 18.20 4.46
C ARG A 196 -14.90 17.06 4.08
N PHE A 197 -14.39 15.86 3.81
CA PHE A 197 -15.15 14.79 3.17
C PHE A 197 -15.05 13.43 3.85
N GLY A 198 -14.16 13.23 4.81
CA GLY A 198 -14.02 11.97 5.57
C GLY A 198 -15.19 11.73 6.54
N ARG A 199 -15.33 10.48 6.97
CA ARG A 199 -16.34 10.06 7.96
C ARG A 199 -15.72 9.46 9.22
N LEU A 200 -14.60 8.76 9.08
CA LEU A 200 -13.96 8.13 10.22
C LEU A 200 -13.17 9.14 11.06
N PRO A 201 -12.96 8.89 12.36
CA PRO A 201 -12.06 9.73 13.15
C PRO A 201 -10.64 9.67 12.60
N TRP A 202 -9.95 10.80 12.49
CA TRP A 202 -8.58 10.85 11.95
C TRP A 202 -7.58 9.87 12.58
N PRO A 203 -7.56 9.65 13.91
CA PRO A 203 -6.67 8.64 14.50
C PRO A 203 -6.90 7.23 13.94
N ARG A 204 -8.10 6.91 13.46
CA ARG A 204 -8.42 5.62 12.84
C ARG A 204 -7.63 5.41 11.54
N LEU A 205 -7.42 6.46 10.76
CA LEU A 205 -6.65 6.41 9.51
C LEU A 205 -5.14 6.30 9.76
N LEU A 206 -4.66 6.84 10.89
CA LEU A 206 -3.25 6.82 11.28
C LEU A 206 -2.81 5.51 11.96
N ALA A 207 -3.73 4.77 12.55
CA ALA A 207 -3.42 3.57 13.34
C ALA A 207 -2.70 2.48 12.51
N GLY A 208 -3.21 2.17 11.31
CA GLY A 208 -2.61 1.16 10.43
C GLY A 208 -1.21 1.56 9.95
N PRO A 209 -1.01 2.77 9.37
CA PRO A 209 0.30 3.22 8.94
C PRO A 209 1.31 3.31 10.09
N ALA A 210 0.89 3.77 11.28
CA ALA A 210 1.74 3.81 12.46
C ALA A 210 2.20 2.41 12.90
N THR A 211 1.32 1.41 12.81
CA THR A 211 1.64 0.01 13.13
C THR A 211 2.64 -0.55 12.12
N LEU A 212 2.41 -0.35 10.82
CA LEU A 212 3.35 -0.75 9.77
C LEU A 212 4.71 -0.08 9.92
N ALA A 213 4.76 1.20 10.31
CA ALA A 213 6.01 1.91 10.54
C ALA A 213 6.76 1.34 11.77
N GLN A 214 6.04 0.94 12.81
CA GLN A 214 6.62 0.40 14.04
C GLN A 214 7.11 -1.04 13.89
N GLU A 215 6.25 -1.92 13.39
CA GLU A 215 6.48 -3.37 13.29
C GLU A 215 7.24 -3.75 12.00
N GLY A 216 7.22 -2.84 11.04
CA GLY A 216 7.92 -2.93 9.78
C GLY A 216 7.08 -3.46 8.64
N PHE A 217 7.57 -3.18 7.44
CA PHE A 217 7.00 -3.59 6.17
C PHE A 217 8.06 -4.35 5.37
N LEU A 218 7.60 -5.18 4.42
CA LEU A 218 8.49 -5.90 3.53
C LEU A 218 8.90 -4.98 2.37
N VAL A 219 10.20 -4.99 2.07
CA VAL A 219 10.73 -4.33 0.88
C VAL A 219 10.23 -5.09 -0.35
N ASP A 220 9.43 -4.44 -1.17
CA ASP A 220 8.95 -4.99 -2.43
C ASP A 220 9.96 -4.74 -3.55
N THR A 221 9.71 -5.30 -4.74
CA THR A 221 10.65 -5.17 -5.86
C THR A 221 10.77 -3.72 -6.36
N PRO A 222 9.70 -2.89 -6.47
CA PRO A 222 9.83 -1.47 -6.78
C PRO A 222 10.77 -0.74 -5.85
N LEU A 223 10.61 -0.91 -4.53
CA LEU A 223 11.48 -0.28 -3.54
C LEU A 223 12.92 -0.79 -3.62
N ALA A 224 13.11 -2.11 -3.74
CA ALA A 224 14.46 -2.68 -3.87
C ALA A 224 15.17 -2.20 -5.15
N ARG A 225 14.45 -2.12 -6.27
CA ARG A 225 14.98 -1.62 -7.55
C ARG A 225 15.35 -0.14 -7.44
N ALA A 226 14.50 0.67 -6.82
CA ALA A 226 14.77 2.07 -6.57
C ALA A 226 16.02 2.24 -5.70
N LEU A 227 16.14 1.45 -4.63
CA LEU A 227 17.29 1.48 -3.72
C LEU A 227 18.59 1.06 -4.43
N ALA A 228 18.54 0.01 -5.24
CA ALA A 228 19.70 -0.45 -6.01
C ALA A 228 20.16 0.58 -7.06
N ALA A 229 19.23 1.30 -7.69
CA ALA A 229 19.54 2.34 -8.66
C ALA A 229 20.10 3.61 -7.99
N GLN A 230 19.61 3.95 -6.80
CA GLN A 230 19.97 5.19 -6.10
C GLN A 230 21.22 5.06 -5.24
N GLY A 231 21.49 3.88 -4.70
CA GLY A 231 22.44 3.69 -3.60
C GLY A 231 21.83 4.00 -2.23
N THR A 232 22.66 3.90 -1.19
CA THR A 232 22.21 3.91 0.22
C THR A 232 22.60 5.16 1.01
N GLU A 233 23.24 6.13 0.36
CA GLU A 233 23.71 7.37 1.01
C GLU A 233 22.52 8.12 1.64
N GLY A 234 22.60 8.36 2.95
CA GLY A 234 21.52 9.01 3.73
C GLY A 234 20.30 8.14 4.02
N LEU A 235 20.19 6.93 3.42
CA LEU A 235 19.03 6.05 3.53
C LEU A 235 19.24 4.87 4.49
N CYS A 236 20.49 4.55 4.85
CA CYS A 236 20.78 3.39 5.70
C CYS A 236 20.06 3.33 7.05
N PRO A 237 19.73 4.44 7.75
CA PRO A 237 18.93 4.36 8.97
C PRO A 237 17.55 3.72 8.77
N LEU A 238 17.06 3.64 7.53
CA LEU A 238 15.77 3.05 7.16
C LEU A 238 15.91 1.80 6.28
N LEU A 239 16.87 1.79 5.35
CA LEU A 239 16.91 0.85 4.22
C LEU A 239 18.23 0.06 4.10
N CYS A 240 19.02 -0.03 5.18
CA CYS A 240 20.18 -0.92 5.25
C CYS A 240 20.06 -1.92 6.40
N HIS A 241 20.73 -3.06 6.23
CA HIS A 241 21.09 -3.96 7.31
C HIS A 241 22.08 -3.28 8.27
N THR A 242 22.30 -3.89 9.45
CA THR A 242 23.22 -3.38 10.48
C THR A 242 24.68 -3.32 10.02
N ASP A 243 25.04 -4.10 9.00
CA ASP A 243 26.36 -4.09 8.36
C ASP A 243 26.50 -3.01 7.27
N GLY A 244 25.46 -2.20 7.03
CA GLY A 244 25.43 -1.14 6.04
C GLY A 244 25.03 -1.58 4.63
N THR A 245 24.74 -2.86 4.41
CA THR A 245 24.29 -3.36 3.09
C THR A 245 22.81 -3.00 2.83
N PRO A 246 22.41 -2.65 1.58
CA PRO A 246 21.03 -2.31 1.26
C PRO A 246 20.06 -3.48 1.48
N LEU A 247 18.86 -3.19 1.98
CA LEU A 247 17.79 -4.18 2.10
C LEU A 247 17.33 -4.65 0.71
N GLY A 248 17.22 -5.97 0.54
CA GLY A 248 16.70 -6.60 -0.69
C GLY A 248 15.20 -6.94 -0.61
N PRO A 249 14.60 -7.43 -1.71
CA PRO A 249 13.21 -7.88 -1.73
C PRO A 249 12.89 -8.89 -0.61
N GLY A 250 11.77 -8.70 0.07
CA GLY A 250 11.34 -9.53 1.20
C GLY A 250 12.03 -9.23 2.53
N ALA A 251 13.07 -8.40 2.56
CA ALA A 251 13.65 -7.94 3.82
C ALA A 251 12.68 -7.00 4.56
N ARG A 252 12.75 -7.00 5.89
CA ARG A 252 11.89 -6.15 6.73
C ARG A 252 12.57 -4.81 7.01
N ALA A 253 11.91 -3.72 6.66
CA ALA A 253 12.29 -2.35 7.02
C ALA A 253 11.38 -1.82 8.13
N THR A 254 11.93 -1.02 9.06
CA THR A 254 11.16 -0.42 10.17
C THR A 254 11.46 1.08 10.28
N ASN A 255 10.45 1.89 10.59
CA ASN A 255 10.59 3.33 10.82
C ASN A 255 9.90 3.76 12.13
N PRO A 256 10.47 3.43 13.30
CA PRO A 256 9.85 3.74 14.60
C PRO A 256 9.69 5.24 14.86
N LYS A 257 10.53 6.09 14.25
CA LYS A 257 10.42 7.55 14.35
C LYS A 257 9.18 8.07 13.62
N LEU A 258 8.94 7.56 12.41
CA LEU A 258 7.71 7.87 11.67
C LEU A 258 6.48 7.32 12.38
N ALA A 259 6.58 6.14 13.00
CA ALA A 259 5.50 5.59 13.82
C ALA A 259 5.14 6.52 14.99
N ALA A 260 6.12 7.09 15.68
CA ALA A 260 5.89 8.05 16.76
C ALA A 260 5.20 9.32 16.28
N VAL A 261 5.59 9.83 15.10
CA VAL A 261 4.91 10.95 14.44
C VAL A 261 3.45 10.61 14.16
N LEU A 262 3.17 9.47 13.54
CA LEU A 262 1.82 9.05 13.16
C LEU A 262 0.91 8.72 14.37
N ARG A 263 1.47 8.33 15.51
CA ARG A 263 0.69 8.02 16.73
C ARG A 263 0.22 9.25 17.49
N THR A 264 0.77 10.42 17.20
CA THR A 264 0.43 11.61 17.97
C THR A 264 -0.97 12.10 17.54
N PRO A 265 -2.00 11.97 18.39
CA PRO A 265 -3.41 12.11 17.97
C PRO A 265 -3.77 13.53 17.54
N ASP A 266 -3.07 14.52 18.11
CA ASP A 266 -3.16 15.95 17.79
C ASP A 266 -1.86 16.45 17.16
N PHE A 267 -1.20 15.64 16.33
CA PHE A 267 -0.01 16.12 15.62
C PHE A 267 -0.42 17.29 14.71
N ALA A 268 -0.30 18.50 15.25
CA ALA A 268 -0.41 19.73 14.51
C ALA A 268 0.63 19.64 13.40
N GLU A 269 0.23 19.99 12.19
CA GLU A 269 1.13 20.03 11.03
C GLU A 269 2.38 20.87 11.35
N ASP A 270 2.21 21.88 12.19
CA ASP A 270 3.25 22.74 12.77
C ASP A 270 4.30 21.96 13.57
N ALA A 271 3.91 20.89 14.26
CA ALA A 271 4.83 20.05 15.02
C ALA A 271 5.76 19.27 14.08
N LEU A 272 5.25 18.77 12.94
CA LEU A 272 6.09 18.14 11.92
C LEU A 272 7.11 19.14 11.40
N LEU A 273 6.62 20.29 10.93
CA LEU A 273 7.46 21.31 10.31
C LEU A 273 8.49 21.86 11.29
N SER A 274 8.11 22.02 12.56
CA SER A 274 9.03 22.45 13.61
C SER A 274 10.15 21.43 13.87
N LEU A 275 9.83 20.13 13.91
CA LEU A 275 10.85 19.08 14.06
C LEU A 275 11.79 19.05 12.85
N LEU A 276 11.25 19.18 11.64
CA LEU A 276 12.04 19.23 10.41
C LEU A 276 12.91 20.48 10.34
N ALA A 277 12.40 21.65 10.74
CA ALA A 277 13.16 22.89 10.81
C ALA A 277 14.32 22.78 11.79
N ARG A 278 14.09 22.19 12.98
CA ARG A 278 15.15 21.94 13.97
C ARG A 278 16.23 21.00 13.45
N ASP A 279 15.85 19.91 12.79
CA ASP A 279 16.80 18.97 12.18
C ASP A 279 17.68 19.63 11.10
N LEU A 280 17.18 20.69 10.47
CA LEU A 280 17.86 21.47 9.44
C LEU A 280 18.60 22.70 10.00
N GLY A 281 18.55 22.95 11.31
CA GLY A 281 19.16 24.13 11.95
C GLY A 281 18.49 25.45 11.59
N LEU A 282 17.21 25.42 11.23
CA LEU A 282 16.41 26.61 10.90
C LEU A 282 15.72 27.15 12.16
N GLU A 283 15.60 28.48 12.28
CA GLU A 283 14.89 29.12 13.41
C GLU A 283 13.36 28.88 13.39
N GLY A 284 12.82 28.40 12.27
CA GLY A 284 11.43 28.02 12.08
C GLY A 284 11.08 27.88 10.59
N PRO A 285 9.90 27.35 10.24
CA PRO A 285 9.44 27.36 8.86
C PRO A 285 9.20 28.81 8.40
N SER A 286 9.87 29.25 7.34
CA SER A 286 9.66 30.58 6.74
C SER A 286 8.40 30.67 5.88
N ALA A 287 7.73 29.54 5.67
CA ALA A 287 6.58 29.36 4.80
C ALA A 287 5.68 28.26 5.35
N GLU A 288 4.38 28.41 5.18
CA GLU A 288 3.37 27.43 5.60
C GLU A 288 2.74 26.74 4.38
N PRO A 289 2.42 25.45 4.47
CA PRO A 289 1.66 24.76 3.43
C PRO A 289 0.28 25.39 3.25
N MET A 290 -0.12 25.64 2.00
CA MET A 290 -1.43 26.22 1.67
C MET A 290 -2.21 25.29 0.73
N PRO A 291 -2.68 24.12 1.20
CA PRO A 291 -3.49 23.24 0.38
C PRO A 291 -4.86 23.86 0.09
N THR A 292 -5.41 23.56 -1.08
CA THR A 292 -6.72 24.07 -1.50
C THR A 292 -7.64 22.95 -1.98
N LEU A 293 -8.94 23.16 -1.78
CA LEU A 293 -10.02 22.41 -2.39
C LEU A 293 -10.80 23.35 -3.29
N GLU A 294 -10.75 23.10 -4.59
CA GLU A 294 -11.34 23.95 -5.61
C GLU A 294 -12.21 23.12 -6.56
N PRO A 295 -13.15 23.72 -7.28
CA PRO A 295 -13.85 23.01 -8.35
C PRO A 295 -12.86 22.40 -9.34
N ALA A 296 -13.05 21.13 -9.71
CA ALA A 296 -12.23 20.50 -10.73
C ALA A 296 -12.46 21.18 -12.09
N LEU A 297 -11.39 21.31 -12.88
CA LEU A 297 -11.53 21.74 -14.26
C LEU A 297 -12.19 20.61 -15.06
N GLN A 298 -13.04 20.96 -16.01
CA GLN A 298 -13.82 19.99 -16.77
C GLN A 298 -13.83 20.29 -18.26
N LEU A 299 -13.81 19.24 -19.06
CA LEU A 299 -13.98 19.28 -20.51
C LEU A 299 -15.09 18.31 -20.91
N THR A 300 -16.16 18.85 -21.50
CA THR A 300 -17.30 18.06 -21.96
C THR A 300 -17.03 17.53 -23.37
N SER A 301 -17.27 16.23 -23.57
CA SER A 301 -17.15 15.56 -24.86
C SER A 301 -18.36 14.67 -25.14
N ALA A 302 -18.52 14.21 -26.37
CA ALA A 302 -19.59 13.27 -26.75
C ALA A 302 -19.53 11.92 -25.99
N ARG A 303 -18.37 11.56 -25.40
CA ARG A 303 -18.19 10.31 -24.65
C ARG A 303 -18.30 10.47 -23.14
N GLY A 304 -18.45 11.70 -22.64
CA GLY A 304 -18.50 12.01 -21.22
C GLY A 304 -17.73 13.27 -20.85
N ILE A 305 -17.61 13.50 -19.54
CA ILE A 305 -16.92 14.65 -18.96
C ILE A 305 -15.56 14.20 -18.45
N LEU A 306 -14.51 14.88 -18.90
CA LEU A 306 -13.16 14.71 -18.39
C LEU A 306 -12.92 15.73 -17.28
N PHE A 307 -12.42 15.29 -16.13
CA PHE A 307 -12.04 16.16 -15.03
C PHE A 307 -10.51 16.19 -14.86
N THR A 308 -9.97 17.36 -14.53
CA THR A 308 -8.55 17.52 -14.18
C THR A 308 -8.36 18.62 -13.13
N THR A 309 -7.16 18.70 -12.58
CA THR A 309 -6.80 19.64 -11.51
C THR A 309 -6.45 21.03 -12.07
N PRO A 310 -6.70 22.12 -11.32
CA PRO A 310 -6.26 23.46 -11.70
C PRO A 310 -4.75 23.66 -11.49
N SER A 311 -4.24 24.85 -11.82
CA SER A 311 -2.88 25.26 -11.46
C SER A 311 -2.64 25.10 -9.94
N PRO A 312 -1.41 24.80 -9.50
CA PRO A 312 -0.15 24.75 -10.27
C PRO A 312 0.11 23.40 -10.96
N SER A 313 -0.88 22.49 -11.04
CA SER A 313 -0.73 21.26 -11.82
C SER A 313 -0.79 21.53 -13.34
N ALA A 314 -0.37 20.55 -14.14
CA ALA A 314 -0.43 20.61 -15.61
C ALA A 314 -1.84 20.35 -16.20
N GLY A 315 -2.89 20.43 -15.39
CA GLY A 315 -4.26 20.16 -15.84
C GLY A 315 -4.80 21.18 -16.86
N PRO A 316 -4.58 22.50 -16.71
CA PRO A 316 -4.96 23.48 -17.73
C PRO A 316 -4.31 23.21 -19.09
N GLU A 317 -3.03 22.87 -19.13
CA GLU A 317 -2.29 22.53 -20.34
C GLU A 317 -2.84 21.25 -20.99
N LEU A 318 -3.16 20.24 -20.18
CA LEU A 318 -3.82 19.03 -20.65
C LEU A 318 -5.19 19.33 -21.28
N LEU A 319 -6.00 20.19 -20.66
CA LEU A 319 -7.29 20.58 -21.24
C LEU A 319 -7.13 21.32 -22.56
N ALA A 320 -6.21 22.29 -22.63
CA ALA A 320 -5.96 23.03 -23.86
C ALA A 320 -5.54 22.10 -25.01
N LEU A 321 -4.67 21.13 -24.74
CA LEU A 321 -4.25 20.11 -25.71
C LEU A 321 -5.42 19.23 -26.17
N LEU A 322 -6.26 18.78 -25.23
CA LEU A 322 -7.42 17.94 -25.54
C LEU A 322 -8.51 18.71 -26.31
N GLU A 323 -8.78 19.96 -25.95
CA GLU A 323 -9.70 20.84 -26.66
C GLU A 323 -9.25 21.07 -28.10
N ALA A 324 -7.98 21.40 -28.30
CA ALA A 324 -7.40 21.56 -29.63
C ALA A 324 -7.52 20.26 -30.45
N ALA A 325 -7.25 19.11 -29.83
CA ALA A 325 -7.37 17.80 -30.49
C ALA A 325 -8.82 17.47 -30.87
N LEU A 326 -9.80 17.73 -29.99
CA LEU A 326 -11.23 17.49 -30.25
C LEU A 326 -11.79 18.40 -31.35
N GLN A 327 -11.29 19.64 -31.47
CA GLN A 327 -11.70 20.58 -32.52
C GLN A 327 -11.05 20.26 -33.87
N SER A 328 -9.88 19.61 -33.88
CA SER A 328 -9.23 19.18 -35.11
C SER A 328 -10.01 18.03 -35.77
N ARG A 329 -10.70 18.31 -36.88
CA ARG A 329 -11.37 17.28 -37.72
C ARG A 329 -10.41 16.44 -38.57
N GLY A 330 -9.10 16.64 -38.43
CA GLY A 330 -8.06 15.93 -39.19
C GLY A 330 -7.39 14.85 -38.35
N LEU A 331 -6.88 13.80 -39.00
CA LEU A 331 -5.87 12.93 -38.40
C LEU A 331 -4.74 13.82 -37.86
N SER A 332 -4.38 13.62 -36.59
CA SER A 332 -3.33 14.36 -35.89
C SER A 332 -2.11 14.57 -36.81
N PRO A 333 -1.54 15.78 -36.92
CA PRO A 333 -0.35 15.99 -37.73
C PRO A 333 0.77 15.11 -37.14
N ALA A 334 1.11 14.04 -37.85
CA ALA A 334 2.25 13.23 -37.50
C ALA A 334 3.53 14.06 -37.74
N PRO A 335 4.49 14.05 -36.80
CA PRO A 335 4.56 13.20 -35.61
C PRO A 335 3.97 13.87 -34.35
N CYS A 336 3.57 13.05 -33.36
CA CYS A 336 3.36 13.52 -31.99
C CYS A 336 4.55 14.39 -31.55
N PRO A 337 4.33 15.48 -30.81
CA PRO A 337 5.42 16.29 -30.29
C PRO A 337 6.42 15.39 -29.56
N PRO A 338 7.74 15.60 -29.74
CA PRO A 338 8.75 14.78 -29.10
C PRO A 338 8.52 14.80 -27.59
N PRO A 339 8.71 13.66 -26.88
CA PRO A 339 8.57 13.63 -25.44
C PRO A 339 9.49 14.69 -24.83
N LEU A 340 8.96 15.47 -23.89
CA LEU A 340 9.77 16.41 -23.13
C LEU A 340 10.86 15.63 -22.41
N HIS A 341 12.11 15.83 -22.81
CA HIS A 341 13.26 15.22 -22.16
C HIS A 341 13.47 15.90 -20.80
N ALA A 342 13.07 15.21 -19.73
CA ALA A 342 13.51 15.53 -18.38
C ALA A 342 14.80 14.73 -18.08
N ASN A 343 15.81 15.37 -17.48
CA ASN A 343 17.06 14.71 -17.08
C ASN A 343 16.84 13.60 -16.02
N GLU A 344 15.77 13.68 -15.25
CA GLU A 344 15.29 12.63 -14.35
C GLU A 344 13.78 12.44 -14.54
N THR A 345 13.31 11.19 -14.58
CA THR A 345 11.87 10.91 -14.54
C THR A 345 11.38 11.01 -13.10
N PRO A 346 10.49 11.96 -12.77
CA PRO A 346 9.97 12.07 -11.42
C PRO A 346 9.24 10.77 -11.04
N VAL A 347 9.48 10.31 -9.82
CA VAL A 347 8.78 9.16 -9.26
C VAL A 347 7.54 9.67 -8.52
N SER A 348 6.40 9.08 -8.82
CA SER A 348 5.12 9.41 -8.19
C SER A 348 4.41 8.14 -7.74
N SER A 349 3.50 8.31 -6.79
CA SER A 349 2.59 7.25 -6.34
C SER A 349 1.16 7.70 -6.61
N VAL A 350 0.38 6.81 -7.22
CA VAL A 350 -1.04 7.05 -7.57
C VAL A 350 -1.90 6.01 -6.88
N LEU A 351 -3.05 6.43 -6.35
CA LEU A 351 -4.08 5.52 -5.88
C LEU A 351 -5.46 5.97 -6.33
N ALA A 352 -6.38 5.02 -6.39
CA ALA A 352 -7.78 5.25 -6.72
C ALA A 352 -8.67 4.52 -5.71
N THR A 353 -9.76 5.16 -5.32
CA THR A 353 -10.83 4.56 -4.53
C THR A 353 -12.16 4.85 -5.19
N VAL A 354 -13.04 3.87 -5.19
CA VAL A 354 -14.38 3.97 -5.75
C VAL A 354 -15.35 3.22 -4.86
N ASP A 355 -16.57 3.73 -4.72
CA ASP A 355 -17.67 3.03 -4.07
C ASP A 355 -18.78 2.68 -5.07
N SER A 356 -19.71 1.83 -4.65
CA SER A 356 -20.84 1.40 -5.46
C SER A 356 -21.87 2.49 -5.72
N SER A 357 -21.82 3.62 -5.00
CA SER A 357 -22.66 4.78 -5.31
C SER A 357 -22.09 5.64 -6.45
N GLY A 358 -20.84 5.39 -6.85
CA GLY A 358 -20.15 6.08 -7.93
C GLY A 358 -19.27 7.24 -7.44
N SER A 359 -19.03 7.37 -6.14
CA SER A 359 -18.04 8.32 -5.64
C SER A 359 -16.66 7.80 -5.97
N VAL A 360 -15.76 8.71 -6.37
CA VAL A 360 -14.40 8.35 -6.79
C VAL A 360 -13.43 9.32 -6.17
N LEU A 361 -12.34 8.82 -5.59
CA LEU A 361 -11.18 9.63 -5.22
C LEU A 361 -9.94 9.10 -5.93
N LEU A 362 -9.26 9.99 -6.64
CA LEU A 362 -7.94 9.80 -7.21
C LEU A 362 -6.95 10.66 -6.43
N LEU A 363 -5.84 10.08 -6.00
CA LEU A 363 -4.73 10.82 -5.38
C LEU A 363 -3.44 10.49 -6.12
N ILE A 364 -2.63 11.52 -6.35
CA ILE A 364 -1.25 11.42 -6.82
C ILE A 364 -0.35 12.16 -5.84
N SER A 365 0.82 11.60 -5.60
CA SER A 365 1.84 12.22 -4.76
C SER A 365 3.23 12.04 -5.34
N SER A 366 4.16 12.90 -4.97
CA SER A 366 5.54 12.79 -5.42
C SER A 366 6.53 13.49 -4.49
N LEU A 367 7.69 12.86 -4.32
CA LEU A 367 8.89 13.45 -3.73
C LEU A 367 9.77 14.17 -4.78
N ASN A 368 9.27 14.36 -6.01
CA ASN A 368 9.94 14.89 -7.20
C ASN A 368 11.00 13.97 -7.82
N SER A 369 11.71 13.17 -7.03
CA SER A 369 12.67 12.16 -7.50
C SER A 369 12.66 10.95 -6.56
N SER A 370 13.30 9.84 -6.95
CA SER A 370 13.30 8.59 -6.16
C SER A 370 13.95 8.77 -4.79
N PHE A 371 13.22 8.64 -3.68
CA PHE A 371 13.65 9.03 -2.32
C PHE A 371 13.82 10.55 -2.10
N GLY A 372 13.24 11.38 -2.97
CA GLY A 372 13.25 12.83 -2.82
C GLY A 372 14.64 13.43 -2.91
N SER A 373 15.08 14.07 -1.84
CA SER A 373 16.43 14.64 -1.72
C SER A 373 17.47 13.63 -1.23
N GLY A 374 17.05 12.42 -0.84
CA GLY A 374 17.89 11.45 -0.12
C GLY A 374 18.12 11.81 1.35
N ARG A 375 17.61 12.96 1.83
CA ARG A 375 17.73 13.38 3.22
C ARG A 375 16.58 12.85 4.06
N LEU A 376 16.90 11.93 4.96
CA LEU A 376 16.01 11.42 6.00
C LEU A 376 16.16 12.27 7.27
N SER A 377 15.05 12.81 7.77
CA SER A 377 15.06 13.56 9.03
C SER A 377 15.42 12.64 10.21
N PRO A 378 16.45 12.97 11.00
CA PRO A 378 16.87 12.15 12.13
C PRO A 378 15.86 12.16 13.28
N SER A 379 15.00 13.16 13.44
CA SER A 379 13.99 13.15 14.51
C SER A 379 12.70 12.43 14.10
N THR A 380 12.28 12.55 12.84
CA THR A 380 10.96 12.09 12.37
C THR A 380 11.00 10.84 11.50
N GLY A 381 12.15 10.51 10.90
CA GLY A 381 12.23 9.45 9.89
C GLY A 381 11.50 9.79 8.58
N VAL A 382 11.22 11.07 8.32
CA VAL A 382 10.58 11.53 7.08
C VAL A 382 11.64 11.85 6.02
N LEU A 383 11.45 11.35 4.80
CA LEU A 383 12.25 11.76 3.64
C LEU A 383 11.77 13.09 3.08
N LEU A 384 12.71 14.01 2.84
CA LEU A 384 12.40 15.35 2.34
C LEU A 384 12.35 15.38 0.82
N ARG A 385 11.35 16.08 0.28
CA ARG A 385 11.17 16.31 -1.17
C ARG A 385 12.33 17.12 -1.76
N LEU A 386 12.76 16.73 -2.95
CA LEU A 386 13.76 17.47 -3.72
C LEU A 386 13.12 18.68 -4.40
N TRP A 387 13.76 19.85 -4.31
CA TRP A 387 13.31 21.05 -5.00
C TRP A 387 13.41 20.89 -6.54
N PRO A 388 12.41 21.35 -7.32
CA PRO A 388 12.47 21.29 -8.78
C PRO A 388 13.70 22.00 -9.35
N GLY A 389 14.36 21.39 -10.34
CA GLY A 389 15.51 21.96 -11.03
C GLY A 389 16.86 21.84 -10.31
N GLN A 390 16.91 21.23 -9.12
CA GLN A 390 18.16 20.98 -8.40
C GLN A 390 18.68 19.57 -8.68
N LEU A 391 19.95 19.46 -9.08
CA LEU A 391 20.63 18.17 -9.26
C LEU A 391 21.12 17.64 -7.91
N ARG A 392 21.05 16.30 -7.72
CA ARG A 392 21.78 15.61 -6.65
C ARG A 392 23.27 15.73 -6.92
N GLY A 393 23.91 16.76 -6.37
CA GLY A 393 25.31 17.06 -6.67
C GLY A 393 25.83 18.37 -6.08
N LEU A 394 24.96 19.28 -5.65
CA LEU A 394 25.37 20.44 -4.84
C LEU A 394 25.45 20.08 -3.35
N ALA A 395 26.19 19.01 -3.06
CA ALA A 395 26.90 18.86 -1.80
C ALA A 395 28.35 19.31 -2.03
N LEU A 396 28.55 20.56 -2.49
CA LEU A 396 29.85 21.20 -2.52
C LEU A 396 29.66 22.69 -2.19
N LEU A 397 30.29 23.09 -1.07
CA LEU A 397 30.55 24.46 -0.58
C LEU A 397 29.28 25.13 0.00
N SER A 398 29.12 25.33 1.30
CA SER A 398 30.07 25.81 2.33
C SER A 398 29.58 25.41 3.72
#